data_AF-A0A8S4GDS7-F1
#
_entry.id   AF-A0A8S4GDS7-F1
#
_cell.length_a   1.000
_cell.length_b   1.000
_cell.length_c   1.000
_cell.angle_alpha   90.00
_cell.angle_beta   90.00
_cell.angle_gamma   90.00
#
_symmetry.space_group_name_H-M   'P 1'
#
loop_
_entity.id
_entity.type
_entity.pdbx_description
1 polymer ?
#
loop_
_entity_poly.entity_id
_entity_poly.type
_entity_poly.pdbx_seq_one_letter_code
_entity_poly.pdbx_strand_id
1 'polypeptide(L)'
;MHLYKNVLMDTLYRRKWFIIFILSVYRRLDPVEGLKCYCNSQSESCPNETCETDGFCFASTSRRDGRQHYTFHCIERRSLIPIEHPFTCSTTRSKNESVVIECCDNEDMCNRKLRLELPPPEPGNPAPAPAAALAHLRCMAHCFLLFLMLLKFP
;
A
#
# COMPACT_ATOMS: atom_id res chain seq x y z
N MET A 1 66.68 9.19 2.74
CA MET A 1 65.85 8.60 3.83
C MET A 1 64.84 9.58 4.46
N HIS A 2 65.10 10.91 4.49
CA HIS A 2 64.16 11.90 5.04
C HIS A 2 62.91 12.17 4.17
N LEU A 3 63.06 12.21 2.84
CA LEU A 3 61.94 12.45 1.92
C LEU A 3 60.86 11.35 1.97
N TYR A 4 61.29 10.08 2.07
CA TYR A 4 60.38 8.93 2.15
C TYR A 4 59.51 8.95 3.42
N LYS A 5 60.08 9.41 4.55
CA LYS A 5 59.32 9.56 5.81
C LYS A 5 58.21 10.61 5.69
N ASN A 6 58.45 11.71 4.97
CA ASN A 6 57.46 12.77 4.78
C ASN A 6 56.29 12.31 3.89
N VAL A 7 56.57 11.57 2.80
CA VAL A 7 55.54 11.00 1.91
C VAL A 7 54.70 9.92 2.62
N LEU A 8 55.34 9.08 3.45
CA LEU A 8 54.65 8.07 4.25
C LEU A 8 53.76 8.71 5.32
N MET A 9 54.23 9.77 5.99
CA MET A 9 53.46 10.51 6.98
C MET A 9 52.22 11.19 6.37
N ASP A 10 52.36 11.77 5.18
CA ASP A 10 51.27 12.48 4.49
C ASP A 10 50.19 11.52 3.95
N THR A 11 50.60 10.36 3.43
CA THR A 11 49.68 9.29 3.01
C THR A 11 48.92 8.65 4.18
N LEU A 12 49.55 8.47 5.34
CA LEU A 12 48.90 8.00 6.56
C LEU A 12 47.93 9.04 7.13
N TYR A 13 48.30 10.33 7.11
CA TYR A 13 47.46 11.44 7.56
C TYR A 13 46.21 11.59 6.68
N ARG A 14 46.37 11.53 5.35
CA ARG A 14 45.26 11.54 4.39
C ARG A 14 44.30 10.37 4.59
N ARG A 15 44.85 9.17 4.84
CA ARG A 15 44.04 7.96 5.14
C ARG A 15 43.25 8.12 6.45
N LYS A 16 43.84 8.71 7.49
CA LYS A 16 43.15 9.00 8.76
C LYS A 16 42.00 9.97 8.56
N TRP A 17 42.21 11.07 7.85
CA TRP A 17 41.15 12.04 7.55
C TRP A 17 40.01 11.42 6.75
N PHE A 18 40.33 10.58 5.77
CA PHE A 18 39.31 9.86 5.00
C PHE A 18 38.48 8.91 5.88
N ILE A 19 39.12 8.19 6.81
CA ILE A 19 38.41 7.33 7.77
C ILE A 19 37.55 8.17 8.72
N ILE A 20 38.06 9.29 9.23
CA ILE A 20 37.30 10.21 10.09
C ILE A 20 36.07 10.76 9.34
N PHE A 21 36.23 11.15 8.08
CA PHE A 21 35.13 11.61 7.24
C PHE A 21 34.08 10.52 7.04
N ILE A 22 34.49 9.30 6.69
CA ILE A 22 33.59 8.14 6.55
C ILE A 22 32.84 7.86 7.87
N LEU A 23 33.53 7.82 9.00
CA LEU A 23 32.91 7.62 10.32
C LEU A 23 31.93 8.75 10.65
N SER A 24 32.23 9.98 10.27
CA SER A 24 31.33 11.12 10.47
C SER A 24 30.06 11.01 9.63
N VAL A 25 30.16 10.50 8.40
CA VAL A 25 29.02 10.25 7.52
C VAL A 25 28.16 9.10 8.06
N TYR A 26 28.77 7.99 8.48
CA TYR A 26 28.03 6.88 9.08
C TYR A 26 27.31 7.27 10.38
N ARG A 27 27.85 8.20 11.16
CA ARG A 27 27.15 8.75 12.33
C ARG A 27 25.96 9.66 12.01
N ARG A 28 25.79 10.04 10.74
CA ARG A 28 24.70 10.89 10.25
C ARG A 28 23.69 10.11 9.41
N LEU A 29 23.91 8.82 9.22
CA LEU A 29 22.93 7.90 8.67
C LEU A 29 22.08 7.38 9.82
N ASP A 30 20.91 7.98 10.03
CA ASP A 30 19.90 7.40 10.89
C ASP A 30 19.36 6.12 10.21
N PRO A 31 19.39 4.96 10.87
CA PRO A 31 18.67 3.79 10.36
C PRO A 31 17.18 4.15 10.30
N VAL A 32 16.60 4.12 9.11
CA VAL A 32 15.15 4.23 8.95
C VAL A 32 14.56 2.92 9.46
N GLU A 33 14.15 2.90 10.73
CA GLU A 33 13.34 1.81 11.26
C GLU A 33 11.96 1.88 10.59
N GLY A 34 11.56 0.79 9.94
CA GLY A 34 10.25 0.70 9.28
C GLY A 34 9.14 0.56 10.32
N LEU A 35 8.00 1.21 10.04
CA LEU A 35 6.78 1.09 10.84
C LEU A 35 6.27 -0.35 10.76
N LYS A 36 6.04 -0.99 11.90
CA LYS A 36 5.51 -2.35 11.96
C LYS A 36 4.00 -2.34 12.08
N CYS A 37 3.30 -3.13 11.26
CA CYS A 37 1.84 -3.19 11.25
C CYS A 37 1.33 -4.62 11.45
N TYR A 38 0.08 -4.75 11.89
CA TYR A 38 -0.65 -6.02 11.83
C TYR A 38 -1.14 -6.28 10.41
N CYS A 39 -1.10 -7.53 9.99
CA CYS A 39 -1.69 -7.98 8.73
C CYS A 39 -2.34 -9.36 8.91
N ASN A 40 -3.36 -9.66 8.09
CA ASN A 40 -4.14 -10.90 8.24
C ASN A 40 -4.21 -11.75 6.96
N SER A 41 -3.43 -11.43 5.93
CA SER A 41 -3.31 -12.25 4.73
C SER A 41 -2.33 -13.40 4.94
N GLN A 42 -2.68 -14.61 4.47
CA GLN A 42 -1.71 -15.70 4.37
C GLN A 42 -0.87 -15.49 3.10
N SER A 43 0.09 -14.58 3.16
CA SER A 43 1.01 -14.26 2.07
C SER A 43 2.44 -14.15 2.59
N GLU A 44 3.42 -14.31 1.71
CA GLU A 44 4.85 -14.13 2.06
C GLU A 44 5.15 -12.72 2.59
N SER A 45 4.34 -11.73 2.20
CA SER A 45 4.41 -10.34 2.67
C SER A 45 3.87 -10.10 4.09
N CYS A 46 3.26 -11.12 4.71
CA CYS A 46 2.68 -11.06 6.04
C CYS A 46 3.14 -12.23 6.94
N PRO A 47 4.46 -12.40 7.14
CA PRO A 47 4.97 -13.44 8.01
C PRO A 47 4.56 -13.15 9.47
N ASN A 48 4.05 -14.17 10.15
CA ASN A 48 3.65 -14.09 11.56
C ASN A 48 2.64 -12.97 11.86
N GLU A 49 1.72 -12.71 10.93
CA GLU A 49 0.69 -11.65 11.03
C GLU A 49 1.26 -10.23 11.17
N THR A 50 2.49 -10.02 10.68
CA THR A 50 3.17 -8.73 10.76
C THR A 50 3.82 -8.37 9.44
N CYS A 51 3.87 -7.07 9.15
CA CYS A 51 4.58 -6.51 7.99
C CYS A 51 5.25 -5.19 8.40
N GLU A 52 6.27 -4.75 7.66
CA GLU A 52 7.00 -3.50 7.89
C GLU A 52 6.86 -2.56 6.68
N THR A 53 6.76 -1.25 6.92
CA THR A 53 6.54 -0.25 5.86
C THR A 53 7.10 1.13 6.19
N ASP A 54 7.31 1.94 5.17
CA ASP A 54 7.68 3.36 5.25
C ASP A 54 6.48 4.31 5.06
N GLY A 55 5.28 3.74 4.90
CA GLY A 55 4.02 4.46 4.74
C GLY A 55 3.09 4.27 5.94
N PHE A 56 1.92 3.66 5.72
CA PHE A 56 0.85 3.58 6.71
C PHE A 56 0.45 2.13 6.99
N CYS A 57 0.01 1.87 8.22
CA CYS A 57 -0.76 0.68 8.54
C CYS A 57 -2.21 0.87 8.08
N PHE A 58 -2.74 -0.12 7.36
CA PHE A 58 -4.11 -0.12 6.87
C PHE A 58 -5.01 -1.02 7.72
N ALA A 59 -6.24 -0.56 7.94
CA ALA A 59 -7.33 -1.37 8.45
C ALA A 59 -8.62 -1.05 7.69
N SER A 60 -9.36 -2.09 7.32
CA SER A 60 -10.72 -1.93 6.81
C SER A 60 -11.65 -3.02 7.30
N THR A 61 -12.93 -2.69 7.30
CA THR A 61 -13.99 -3.65 7.52
C THR A 61 -15.02 -3.55 6.41
N SER A 62 -15.59 -4.68 6.00
CA SER A 62 -16.63 -4.74 5.00
C SER A 62 -17.76 -5.69 5.37
N ARG A 63 -18.99 -5.41 4.94
CA ARG A 63 -20.11 -6.37 5.02
C ARG A 63 -20.28 -7.11 3.69
N ARG A 64 -20.07 -8.42 3.71
CA ARG A 64 -20.39 -9.35 2.61
C ARG A 64 -21.28 -10.45 3.15
N ASP A 65 -22.37 -10.78 2.44
CA ASP A 65 -23.31 -11.84 2.82
C ASP A 65 -23.84 -11.74 4.27
N GLY A 66 -24.06 -10.50 4.74
CA GLY A 66 -24.49 -10.23 6.12
C GLY A 66 -23.43 -10.40 7.20
N ARG A 67 -22.21 -10.84 6.85
CA ARG A 67 -21.08 -11.01 7.76
C ARG A 67 -20.08 -9.87 7.62
N GLN A 68 -19.49 -9.48 8.74
CA GLN A 68 -18.44 -8.47 8.79
C GLN A 68 -17.07 -9.13 8.60
N HIS A 69 -16.30 -8.63 7.64
CA HIS A 69 -14.96 -9.08 7.30
C HIS A 69 -13.97 -7.96 7.60
N TYR A 70 -12.78 -8.30 8.10
CA TYR A 70 -11.72 -7.35 8.38
C TYR A 70 -10.51 -7.60 7.49
N THR A 71 -9.80 -6.54 7.12
CA THR A 71 -8.60 -6.61 6.29
C THR A 71 -7.55 -5.67 6.86
N PHE A 72 -6.34 -6.19 7.05
CA PHE A 72 -5.20 -5.47 7.61
C PHE A 72 -3.97 -5.76 6.76
N HIS A 73 -3.21 -4.71 6.42
CA HIS A 73 -1.96 -4.82 5.69
C HIS A 73 -1.12 -3.54 5.80
N CYS A 74 0.08 -3.57 5.22
CA CYS A 74 0.97 -2.43 5.09
C CYS A 74 0.78 -1.71 3.76
N ILE A 75 0.81 -0.38 3.77
CA ILE A 75 0.83 0.44 2.55
C ILE A 75 2.17 1.14 2.44
N GLU A 76 2.92 0.81 1.39
CA GLU A 76 4.20 1.44 1.08
C GLU A 76 4.01 2.89 0.65
N ARG A 77 4.92 3.78 1.05
CA ARG A 77 4.85 5.22 0.76
C ARG A 77 4.74 5.54 -0.72
N ARG A 78 5.42 4.76 -1.57
CA ARG A 78 5.42 4.92 -3.04
C ARG A 78 4.06 4.65 -3.70
N SER A 79 3.15 3.94 -3.02
CA SER A 79 1.81 3.62 -3.53
C SER A 79 0.76 4.67 -3.15
N LEU A 80 1.13 5.64 -2.31
CA LEU A 80 0.24 6.68 -1.82
C LEU A 80 0.08 7.77 -2.88
N ILE A 81 -1.15 7.92 -3.39
CA ILE A 81 -1.50 8.99 -4.31
C ILE A 81 -2.78 9.68 -3.81
N PRO A 82 -2.76 11.00 -3.59
CA PRO A 82 -1.59 11.82 -3.28
C PRO A 82 -0.93 11.36 -1.95
N ILE A 83 0.36 11.63 -1.76
CA ILE A 83 1.11 11.17 -0.57
C ILE A 83 0.53 11.74 0.73
N GLU A 84 0.12 13.02 0.69
CA GLU A 84 -0.42 13.75 1.84
C GLU A 84 -1.79 13.22 2.28
N HIS A 85 -2.63 12.82 1.31
CA HIS A 85 -3.98 12.32 1.54
C HIS A 85 -4.26 11.13 0.63
N PRO A 86 -3.74 9.94 0.97
CA PRO A 86 -3.85 8.77 0.11
C PRO A 86 -5.31 8.40 -0.12
N PHE A 87 -5.71 8.28 -1.39
CA PHE A 87 -7.08 7.84 -1.70
C PHE A 87 -7.38 6.45 -1.11
N THR A 88 -6.37 5.59 -1.00
CA THR A 88 -6.46 4.27 -0.35
C THR A 88 -6.89 4.34 1.11
N CYS A 89 -6.62 5.46 1.81
CA CYS A 89 -7.01 5.68 3.20
C CYS A 89 -8.34 6.44 3.34
N SER A 90 -9.00 6.76 2.22
CA SER A 90 -10.29 7.45 2.24
C SER A 90 -11.44 6.44 2.20
N THR A 91 -12.41 6.60 3.09
CA THR A 91 -13.68 5.87 3.00
C THR A 91 -14.55 6.57 1.95
N THR A 92 -14.84 5.93 0.81
CA THR A 92 -15.92 6.41 -0.06
C THR A 92 -17.24 6.30 0.70
N ARG A 93 -18.04 7.35 0.61
CA ARG A 93 -19.34 7.46 1.26
C ARG A 93 -20.43 7.34 0.19
N SER A 94 -20.34 6.34 -0.68
CA SER A 94 -21.42 6.11 -1.63
C SER A 94 -22.61 5.49 -0.88
N LYS A 95 -23.84 5.81 -1.32
CA LYS A 95 -25.09 5.55 -0.57
C LYS A 95 -25.36 4.06 -0.24
N ASN A 96 -24.54 3.13 -0.72
CA ASN A 96 -24.67 1.68 -0.51
C ASN A 96 -23.46 1.05 0.20
N GLU A 97 -22.47 1.82 0.65
CA GLU A 97 -21.14 1.25 0.95
C GLU A 97 -21.02 0.62 2.33
N SER A 98 -20.89 -0.70 2.25
CA SER A 98 -20.65 -1.65 3.31
C SER A 98 -19.20 -1.66 3.80
N VAL A 99 -18.38 -0.63 3.55
CA VAL A 99 -16.92 -0.63 3.80
C VAL A 99 -16.48 0.60 4.58
N VAL A 100 -15.71 0.40 5.65
CA VAL A 100 -15.05 1.48 6.43
C VAL A 100 -13.55 1.24 6.40
N ILE A 101 -12.79 2.29 6.14
CA ILE A 101 -11.33 2.27 5.97
C ILE A 101 -10.70 3.31 6.90
N GLU A 102 -9.63 2.92 7.59
CA GLU A 102 -8.83 3.80 8.44
C GLU A 102 -7.34 3.43 8.32
N CYS A 103 -6.47 4.43 8.38
CA CYS A 103 -5.02 4.28 8.28
C CYS A 103 -4.34 5.00 9.46
N CYS A 104 -3.17 4.51 9.87
CA CYS A 104 -2.37 5.13 10.94
C CYS A 104 -0.87 4.91 10.73
N ASP A 105 -0.06 5.82 11.26
CA ASP A 105 1.42 5.81 11.20
C ASP A 105 2.08 6.27 12.51
N ASN A 106 1.30 6.37 13.59
CA ASN A 106 1.72 7.01 14.83
C ASN A 106 2.57 6.11 15.75
N GLU A 107 2.43 4.79 15.65
CA GLU A 107 3.17 3.80 16.45
C GLU A 107 3.10 2.41 15.81
N ASP A 108 4.01 1.52 16.21
CA ASP A 108 3.95 0.11 15.81
C ASP A 108 2.63 -0.54 16.22
N MET A 109 2.06 -1.34 15.31
CA MET A 109 0.81 -2.07 15.46
C MET A 109 -0.40 -1.16 15.70
N CYS A 110 -0.34 0.13 15.34
CA CYS A 110 -1.42 1.08 15.55
C CYS A 110 -2.77 0.58 15.00
N ASN A 111 -2.75 -0.16 13.88
CA ASN A 111 -3.95 -0.65 13.22
C ASN A 111 -4.74 -1.72 13.99
N ARG A 112 -4.18 -2.29 15.07
CA ARG A 112 -4.93 -3.16 16.00
C ARG A 112 -5.88 -2.38 16.92
N LYS A 113 -5.63 -1.08 17.11
CA LYS A 113 -6.37 -0.21 18.04
C LYS A 113 -7.53 0.54 17.35
N LEU A 114 -7.57 0.51 16.02
CA LEU A 114 -8.59 1.18 15.22
C LEU A 114 -9.97 0.55 15.41
N ARG A 115 -11.01 1.40 15.46
CA ARG A 115 -12.40 0.97 15.67
C ARG A 115 -13.20 1.17 14.39
N LEU A 116 -13.37 0.08 13.66
CA LEU A 116 -14.07 0.07 12.38
C LEU A 116 -15.55 -0.29 12.57
N GLU A 117 -16.41 0.72 12.71
CA GLU A 117 -17.85 0.56 12.93
C GLU A 117 -18.63 0.67 11.62
N LEU A 118 -19.33 -0.41 11.23
CA LEU A 118 -20.25 -0.38 10.10
C LEU A 118 -21.64 0.11 10.53
N PRO A 119 -22.35 0.88 9.69
CA PRO A 119 -23.75 1.16 9.94
C PRO A 119 -24.55 -0.15 10.05
N PRO A 120 -25.62 -0.16 10.87
CA PRO A 120 -26.49 -1.32 10.99
C PRO A 120 -27.05 -1.72 9.61
N PRO A 121 -27.26 -3.01 9.36
CA PRO A 121 -27.82 -3.47 8.09
C PRO A 121 -29.20 -2.83 7.91
N GLU A 122 -29.46 -2.23 6.76
CA GLU A 122 -30.81 -1.78 6.43
C GLU A 122 -31.74 -3.00 6.48
N PRO A 123 -32.94 -2.89 7.08
CA PRO A 123 -33.89 -3.98 7.13
C PRO A 123 -34.31 -4.39 5.72
N GLY A 124 -33.78 -5.54 5.29
CA GLY A 124 -34.37 -6.48 4.33
C GLY A 124 -35.03 -5.91 3.08
N ASN A 125 -34.29 -5.17 2.25
CA ASN A 125 -34.54 -5.28 0.81
C ASN A 125 -33.57 -6.32 0.26
N PRO A 126 -34.03 -7.49 -0.23
CA PRO A 126 -33.14 -8.46 -0.85
C PRO A 126 -32.34 -7.75 -1.94
N ALA A 127 -31.03 -7.94 -1.92
CA ALA A 127 -30.13 -7.42 -2.92
C ALA A 127 -30.73 -7.69 -4.31
N PRO A 128 -30.88 -6.67 -5.19
CA PRO A 128 -31.27 -6.95 -6.56
C PRO A 128 -30.25 -7.94 -7.12
N ALA A 129 -30.75 -9.10 -7.56
CA ALA A 129 -29.96 -10.12 -8.24
C ALA A 129 -29.06 -9.46 -9.28
N PRO A 130 -27.85 -9.98 -9.55
CA PRO A 130 -26.94 -9.38 -10.51
C PRO A 130 -27.58 -9.41 -11.91
N ALA A 131 -28.27 -8.33 -12.27
CA ALA A 131 -28.77 -8.06 -13.62
C ALA A 131 -27.63 -7.58 -14.54
N ALA A 132 -26.40 -8.02 -14.31
CA ALA A 132 -25.21 -7.69 -15.10
C ALA A 132 -24.87 -8.78 -16.13
N ALA A 133 -25.75 -9.76 -16.36
CA ALA A 133 -25.53 -10.81 -17.36
C ALA A 133 -26.08 -10.50 -18.77
N LEU A 134 -26.81 -9.38 -18.98
CA LEU A 134 -27.48 -9.12 -20.27
C LEU A 134 -26.98 -7.89 -21.05
N ALA A 135 -26.00 -7.13 -20.54
CA ALA A 135 -25.44 -5.98 -21.26
C ALA A 135 -24.26 -6.34 -22.19
N HIS A 136 -23.51 -7.40 -21.88
CA HIS A 136 -22.34 -7.80 -22.69
C HIS A 136 -22.71 -8.40 -24.06
N LEU A 137 -23.89 -9.02 -24.19
CA LEU A 137 -24.27 -9.71 -25.42
C LEU A 137 -24.72 -8.75 -26.53
N ARG A 138 -25.20 -7.55 -26.19
CA ARG A 138 -25.65 -6.54 -27.15
C ARG A 138 -24.50 -5.77 -27.81
N CYS A 139 -23.38 -5.59 -27.10
CA CYS A 139 -22.21 -4.88 -27.63
C CYS A 139 -21.39 -5.77 -28.56
N MET A 140 -21.25 -7.06 -28.22
CA MET A 140 -20.54 -8.04 -29.07
C MET A 140 -21.24 -8.23 -30.42
N ALA A 141 -22.58 -8.28 -30.45
CA ALA A 141 -23.33 -8.39 -31.69
C ALA A 141 -23.22 -7.14 -32.58
N HIS A 142 -23.25 -5.93 -31.99
CA HIS A 142 -23.07 -4.68 -32.76
C HIS A 142 -21.65 -4.52 -33.31
N CYS A 143 -20.61 -4.83 -32.52
CA CYS A 143 -19.23 -4.79 -33.01
C CYS A 143 -18.97 -5.85 -34.09
N PHE A 144 -19.52 -7.06 -33.95
CA PHE A 144 -19.36 -8.12 -34.94
C PHE A 144 -20.07 -7.78 -36.25
N LEU A 145 -21.28 -7.21 -36.20
CA LEU A 145 -21.99 -6.72 -37.39
C LEU A 145 -21.26 -5.56 -38.08
N LEU A 146 -20.71 -4.61 -37.32
CA LEU A 146 -19.86 -3.55 -37.87
C LEU A 146 -18.60 -4.12 -38.54
N PHE A 147 -17.94 -5.10 -37.92
CA PHE A 147 -16.77 -5.75 -38.48
C PHE A 147 -17.10 -6.53 -39.77
N LEU A 148 -18.24 -7.21 -39.82
CA LEU A 148 -18.72 -7.91 -41.02
C LEU A 148 -19.11 -6.94 -42.16
N MET A 149 -19.64 -5.75 -41.81
CA MET A 149 -19.94 -4.69 -42.79
C MET A 149 -18.67 -4.05 -43.36
N LEU A 150 -17.58 -4.00 -42.58
CA LEU A 150 -16.27 -3.50 -43.03
C LEU A 150 -15.50 -4.52 -43.90
N LEU A 151 -15.78 -5.82 -43.76
CA LEU A 151 -15.16 -6.89 -44.57
C LEU A 151 -15.87 -7.14 -45.91
N LYS A 152 -16.97 -6.42 -46.20
CA LYS A 152 -17.75 -6.57 -47.43
C LYS A 152 -17.66 -5.32 -48.30
N PHE A 153 -16.43 -4.91 -48.63
CA PHE A 153 -16.15 -4.07 -49.78
C PHE A 153 -15.15 -4.82 -50.66
N PRO A 154 -15.52 -5.22 -51.91
CA PRO A 154 -14.58 -5.75 -52.88
C PRO A 154 -13.58 -4.68 -53.36
#